data_AF-A0A811TDD2-F1
#
_entry.id   AF-A0A811TDD2-F1
#
_cell.length_a   1.000
_cell.length_b   1.000
_cell.length_c   1.000
_cell.angle_alpha   90.00
_cell.angle_beta   90.00
_cell.angle_gamma   90.00
#
_symmetry.space_group_name_H-M   'P 1'
#
loop_
_entity.id
_entity.type
_entity.pdbx_description
1 polymer ?
#
loop_
_entity_poly.entity_id
_entity_poly.type
_entity_poly.pdbx_seq_one_letter_code
_entity_poly.pdbx_strand_id
1 'polypeptide(L)'
;MQVNANHSLGKASILKATKAQSDFEFMEEMENAIEFFERSSNEIEFFNPSKFCLPFYRSFYAVTFKKEGTEDEIQRYLTDAKDATKGSKNKETLIKVVENLANALTEAHKMQDANLDTIQHYLNICRQYCDSAADLIVDAADGAPGAAQVLQRGLPIIDKQIKELIQKIKEKAEAVCRKTQGTPLEKLGRATARSVKELLPINDILALTMALDNMTSIARGWCEYLPTDKKINACEQLKNLTGMEHGEQGMAIVSVFEYLQENIYIPKIQPVHISETKQEIVRIATAQISFDLTESFPFTVKKKEEVKTKIFSVLEIARNDDANIVCLPELCLCEEWISEIKSKYPDMIVIGGSFYKDNKNICPLITKSNRNIPYQQKIKPSTFEDGVMEPRMIPGETTYRYETQFGKFIILICRDFDDLAHYFRGADIDMIFCPAFNPANKRFQNEAHSHVERTPSYILIANTGLYGGTSIFGQLNNGYFSSLVDGGCKDAGDLTYKLCEVEEGQEEVIIADFNLKHKNVQTPTPSNPDEEIRSVENIRKLHLF
;
A
#
# COMPACT_ATOMS: atom_id res chain seq x y z
N MET A 1 55.24 -2.64 30.34
CA MET A 1 55.25 -1.16 30.29
C MET A 1 54.19 -0.64 29.32
N GLN A 2 54.04 -1.25 28.14
CA GLN A 2 53.02 -0.90 27.13
C GLN A 2 51.57 -1.08 27.60
N VAL A 3 51.22 -2.18 28.31
CA VAL A 3 49.89 -2.40 28.93
C VAL A 3 49.36 -1.19 29.72
N ASN A 4 50.17 -0.67 30.65
CA ASN A 4 49.78 0.46 31.52
C ASN A 4 49.76 1.79 30.76
N ALA A 5 50.60 1.94 29.73
CA ALA A 5 50.59 3.11 28.86
C ALA A 5 49.30 3.14 28.02
N ASN A 6 48.94 2.04 27.35
CA ASN A 6 47.70 1.92 26.58
C ASN A 6 46.46 2.12 27.47
N HIS A 7 46.43 1.52 28.67
CA HIS A 7 45.34 1.76 29.62
C HIS A 7 45.19 3.23 30.01
N SER A 8 46.32 3.91 30.27
CA SER A 8 46.33 5.32 30.65
C SER A 8 45.87 6.22 29.49
N LEU A 9 46.28 5.88 28.26
CA LEU A 9 45.82 6.56 27.04
C LEU A 9 44.32 6.37 26.84
N GLY A 10 43.78 5.17 27.06
CA GLY A 10 42.33 4.94 27.03
C GLY A 10 41.58 5.81 28.04
N LYS A 11 42.07 5.91 29.29
CA LYS A 11 41.48 6.82 30.30
C LYS A 11 41.59 8.29 29.91
N ALA A 12 42.68 8.69 29.27
CA ALA A 12 42.86 10.05 28.78
C ALA A 12 41.86 10.37 27.67
N SER A 13 41.63 9.46 26.73
CA SER A 13 40.60 9.60 25.70
C SER A 13 39.18 9.66 26.28
N ILE A 14 38.86 8.86 27.30
CA ILE A 14 37.59 9.01 28.04
C ILE A 14 37.44 10.42 28.64
N LEU A 15 38.50 10.96 29.26
CA LEU A 15 38.47 12.32 29.81
C LEU A 15 38.32 13.38 28.70
N LYS A 16 38.91 13.16 27.53
CA LYS A 16 38.71 14.05 26.38
C LYS A 16 37.29 13.97 25.84
N ALA A 17 36.72 12.77 25.75
CA ALA A 17 35.33 12.56 25.38
C ALA A 17 34.38 13.38 26.30
N THR A 18 34.58 13.34 27.63
CA THR A 18 33.76 14.16 28.56
C THR A 18 33.86 15.68 28.34
N LYS A 19 34.93 16.15 27.69
CA LYS A 19 35.20 17.56 27.40
C LYS A 19 34.95 17.94 25.94
N ALA A 20 34.52 16.98 25.12
CA ALA A 20 34.30 17.18 23.70
C ALA A 20 33.24 18.26 23.45
N GLN A 21 33.55 19.18 22.53
CA GLN A 21 32.68 20.30 22.21
C GLN A 21 31.61 19.91 21.18
N SER A 22 31.83 18.82 20.44
CA SER A 22 30.88 18.26 19.48
C SER A 22 30.58 16.78 19.70
N ASP A 23 29.45 16.31 19.17
CA ASP A 23 29.07 14.89 19.18
C ASP A 23 30.06 14.03 18.39
N PHE A 24 30.65 14.60 17.33
CA PHE A 24 31.68 13.94 16.51
C PHE A 24 32.99 13.75 17.28
N GLU A 25 33.48 14.80 17.95
CA GLU A 25 34.67 14.70 18.82
C GLU A 25 34.44 13.72 19.98
N PHE A 26 33.21 13.66 20.52
CA PHE A 26 32.86 12.72 21.57
C PHE A 26 32.90 11.28 21.06
N MET A 27 32.35 11.01 19.88
CA MET A 27 32.40 9.69 19.23
C MET A 27 33.83 9.26 18.91
N GLU A 28 34.64 10.14 18.30
CA GLU A 28 36.04 9.86 17.95
C GLU A 28 36.89 9.54 19.19
N GLU A 29 36.75 10.31 20.27
CA GLU A 29 37.47 10.02 21.52
C GLU A 29 36.97 8.76 22.24
N MET A 30 35.70 8.37 22.04
CA MET A 30 35.18 7.08 22.52
C MET A 30 35.77 5.90 21.72
N GLU A 31 35.88 6.02 20.39
CA GLU A 31 36.55 5.03 19.54
C GLU A 31 38.03 4.87 19.89
N ASN A 32 38.74 5.99 20.04
CA ASN A 32 40.13 6.01 20.48
C ASN A 32 40.29 5.33 21.85
N ALA A 33 39.40 5.61 22.80
CA ALA A 33 39.43 4.96 24.11
C ALA A 33 39.27 3.44 24.00
N ILE A 34 38.30 2.96 23.20
CA ILE A 34 38.06 1.54 22.97
C ILE A 34 39.29 0.87 22.34
N GLU A 35 39.90 1.50 21.32
CA GLU A 35 41.10 0.97 20.65
C GLU A 35 42.28 0.84 21.63
N PHE A 36 42.51 1.85 22.46
CA PHE A 36 43.57 1.81 23.48
C PHE A 36 43.29 0.74 24.55
N PHE A 37 42.05 0.58 24.98
CA PHE A 37 41.68 -0.47 25.93
C PHE A 37 41.79 -1.88 25.32
N GLU A 38 41.53 -2.04 24.02
CA GLU A 38 41.71 -3.29 23.29
C GLU A 38 43.18 -3.68 23.19
N ARG A 39 44.04 -2.75 22.75
CA ARG A 39 45.50 -2.95 22.73
C ARG A 39 46.04 -3.28 24.11
N SER A 40 45.53 -2.61 25.14
CA SER A 40 45.87 -2.90 26.54
C SER A 40 45.39 -4.28 26.97
N SER A 41 44.18 -4.72 26.58
CA SER A 41 43.57 -6.01 26.95
C SER A 41 44.32 -7.22 26.39
N ASN A 42 44.93 -7.09 25.21
CA ASN A 42 45.62 -8.19 24.50
C ASN A 42 47.05 -8.46 25.02
N GLU A 43 47.56 -7.64 25.95
CA GLU A 43 48.91 -7.73 26.48
C GLU A 43 48.88 -8.14 27.98
N ILE A 44 49.23 -9.41 28.27
CA ILE A 44 49.46 -10.04 29.61
C ILE A 44 48.20 -10.52 30.39
N GLU A 45 48.27 -11.76 30.90
CA GLU A 45 47.17 -12.53 31.51
C GLU A 45 46.81 -12.16 32.97
N PHE A 46 47.81 -11.80 33.81
CA PHE A 46 47.65 -11.87 35.27
C PHE A 46 47.11 -10.60 35.95
N PHE A 47 47.31 -9.39 35.39
CA PHE A 47 46.72 -8.15 35.93
C PHE A 47 46.54 -7.10 34.84
N ASN A 48 45.33 -7.05 34.28
CA ASN A 48 45.02 -6.15 33.18
C ASN A 48 43.90 -5.19 33.58
N PRO A 49 44.20 -3.88 33.77
CA PRO A 49 43.22 -2.91 34.21
C PRO A 49 42.14 -2.60 33.16
N SER A 50 42.37 -2.98 31.89
CA SER A 50 41.43 -2.78 30.78
C SER A 50 40.38 -3.89 30.66
N LYS A 51 40.50 -5.00 31.42
CA LYS A 51 39.53 -6.11 31.44
C LYS A 51 38.10 -5.66 31.78
N PHE A 52 37.94 -4.57 32.52
CA PHE A 52 36.63 -3.96 32.77
C PHE A 52 36.31 -2.84 31.77
N CYS A 53 37.26 -1.92 31.53
CA CYS A 53 37.01 -0.72 30.73
C CYS A 53 36.64 -1.05 29.28
N LEU A 54 37.30 -2.03 28.67
CA LEU A 54 37.03 -2.41 27.28
C LEU A 54 35.58 -2.88 27.07
N PRO A 55 35.11 -3.95 27.75
CA PRO A 55 33.74 -4.41 27.57
C PRO A 55 32.70 -3.36 28.00
N PHE A 56 32.96 -2.61 29.08
CA PHE A 56 32.07 -1.54 29.53
C PHE A 56 31.88 -0.45 28.46
N TYR A 57 32.95 0.16 27.96
CA TYR A 57 32.82 1.24 26.98
C TYR A 57 32.35 0.74 25.59
N ARG A 58 32.66 -0.51 25.22
CA ARG A 58 32.07 -1.14 24.02
C ARG A 58 30.55 -1.28 24.13
N SER A 59 30.06 -1.75 25.28
CA SER A 59 28.62 -1.88 25.51
C SER A 59 27.90 -0.53 25.42
N PHE A 60 28.44 0.51 26.06
CA PHE A 60 27.86 1.85 26.01
C PHE A 60 27.97 2.49 24.62
N TYR A 61 29.10 2.35 23.94
CA TYR A 61 29.28 2.84 22.57
C TYR A 61 28.30 2.17 21.61
N ALA A 62 28.07 0.86 21.74
CA ALA A 62 27.09 0.14 20.95
C ALA A 62 25.68 0.71 21.15
N VAL A 63 25.27 0.93 22.41
CA VAL A 63 23.97 1.55 22.75
C VAL A 63 23.84 2.99 22.24
N THR A 64 24.95 3.74 22.11
CA THR A 64 24.92 5.18 21.80
C THR A 64 25.10 5.51 20.31
N PHE A 65 25.86 4.69 19.56
CA PHE A 65 26.33 5.05 18.21
C PHE A 65 26.18 3.98 17.14
N LYS A 66 26.10 2.70 17.49
CA LYS A 66 25.96 1.64 16.49
C LYS A 66 24.50 1.51 16.05
N LYS A 67 24.29 1.20 14.76
CA LYS A 67 23.00 0.81 14.20
C LYS A 67 23.04 -0.67 13.84
N GLU A 68 22.00 -1.42 14.24
CA GLU A 68 21.66 -2.82 13.86
C GLU A 68 22.43 -3.96 14.61
N GLY A 69 21.70 -5.05 14.94
CA GLY A 69 22.23 -6.41 15.15
C GLY A 69 23.07 -6.70 16.40
N THR A 70 23.01 -5.88 17.44
CA THR A 70 24.00 -5.91 18.55
C THR A 70 23.49 -6.43 19.89
N GLU A 71 22.27 -6.96 20.02
CA GLU A 71 21.75 -7.40 21.33
C GLU A 71 22.61 -8.52 21.96
N ASP A 72 22.97 -9.53 21.15
CA ASP A 72 23.92 -10.59 21.54
C ASP A 72 25.33 -10.03 21.84
N GLU A 73 25.77 -9.01 21.10
CA GLU A 73 27.06 -8.36 21.34
C GLU A 73 27.07 -7.55 22.64
N ILE A 74 26.01 -6.79 22.91
CA ILE A 74 25.82 -5.96 24.11
C ILE A 74 25.77 -6.88 25.32
N GLN A 75 25.00 -7.97 25.28
CA GLN A 75 24.93 -8.92 26.38
C GLN A 75 26.26 -9.64 26.62
N ARG A 76 26.99 -9.98 25.55
CA ARG A 76 28.36 -10.50 25.66
C ARG A 76 29.28 -9.49 26.36
N TYR A 77 29.30 -8.23 25.91
CA TYR A 77 30.12 -7.19 26.53
C TYR A 77 29.74 -6.93 27.99
N LEU A 78 28.45 -6.91 28.33
CA LEU A 78 28.00 -6.75 29.72
C LEU A 78 28.41 -7.93 30.60
N THR A 79 28.37 -9.16 30.08
CA THR A 79 28.84 -10.36 30.79
C THR A 79 30.34 -10.28 31.06
N ASP A 80 31.14 -9.95 30.05
CA ASP A 80 32.59 -9.78 30.19
C ASP A 80 32.95 -8.68 31.21
N ALA A 81 32.19 -7.58 31.23
CA ALA A 81 32.38 -6.50 32.18
C ALA A 81 32.06 -6.95 33.62
N LYS A 82 31.01 -7.75 33.83
CA LYS A 82 30.61 -8.28 35.14
C LYS A 82 31.69 -9.16 35.76
N ASP A 83 32.24 -10.08 34.99
CA ASP A 83 33.31 -10.98 35.45
C ASP A 83 34.57 -10.20 35.87
N ALA A 84 34.78 -9.02 35.27
CA ALA A 84 35.90 -8.14 35.56
C ALA A 84 35.68 -7.17 36.76
N THR A 85 34.51 -7.17 37.40
CA THR A 85 34.18 -6.25 38.51
C THR A 85 35.00 -6.52 39.77
N LYS A 86 35.30 -7.79 40.07
CA LYS A 86 36.03 -8.26 41.27
C LYS A 86 35.48 -7.67 42.59
N GLY A 87 34.17 -7.50 42.71
CA GLY A 87 33.49 -6.97 43.92
C GLY A 87 33.56 -5.46 44.12
N SER A 88 33.87 -4.69 43.07
CA SER A 88 33.87 -3.22 43.13
C SER A 88 32.46 -2.66 42.97
N LYS A 89 31.90 -2.11 44.07
CA LYS A 89 30.57 -1.49 44.09
C LYS A 89 30.34 -0.46 42.98
N ASN A 90 31.33 0.40 42.69
CA ASN A 90 31.20 1.44 41.67
C ASN A 90 31.13 0.86 40.25
N LYS A 91 31.88 -0.21 39.99
CA LYS A 91 31.85 -0.91 38.69
C LYS A 91 30.52 -1.64 38.49
N GLU A 92 30.00 -2.24 39.57
CA GLU A 92 28.67 -2.86 39.57
C GLU A 92 27.58 -1.82 39.30
N THR A 93 27.65 -0.62 39.90
CA THR A 93 26.72 0.48 39.61
C THR A 93 26.79 0.93 38.15
N LEU A 94 27.99 1.09 37.58
CA LEU A 94 28.14 1.48 36.18
C LEU A 94 27.61 0.43 35.20
N ILE A 95 27.86 -0.85 35.46
CA ILE A 95 27.28 -1.94 34.67
C ILE A 95 25.76 -1.85 34.74
N LYS A 96 25.18 -1.68 35.94
CA LYS A 96 23.72 -1.55 36.11
C LYS A 96 23.12 -0.40 35.31
N VAL A 97 23.84 0.71 35.13
CA VAL A 97 23.36 1.80 34.24
C VAL A 97 23.21 1.29 32.81
N VAL A 98 24.26 0.67 32.26
CA VAL A 98 24.23 0.18 30.87
C VAL A 98 23.29 -1.02 30.71
N GLU A 99 23.17 -1.87 31.73
CA GLU A 99 22.16 -2.93 31.79
C GLU A 99 20.75 -2.37 31.81
N ASN A 100 20.48 -1.32 32.58
CA ASN A 100 19.16 -0.70 32.58
C ASN A 100 18.85 -0.08 31.22
N LEU A 101 19.82 0.60 30.58
CA LEU A 101 19.63 1.11 29.21
C LEU A 101 19.43 -0.02 28.18
N ALA A 102 20.18 -1.12 28.30
CA ALA A 102 20.03 -2.30 27.46
C ALA A 102 18.73 -3.07 27.74
N ASN A 103 18.31 -3.20 29.00
CA ASN A 103 17.05 -3.84 29.40
C ASN A 103 15.86 -2.96 29.04
N ALA A 104 15.98 -1.63 29.08
CA ALA A 104 14.96 -0.74 28.54
C ALA A 104 14.77 -0.99 27.03
N LEU A 105 15.87 -1.23 26.32
CA LEU A 105 15.85 -1.61 24.91
C LEU A 105 15.24 -3.02 24.70
N THR A 106 15.66 -4.02 25.49
CA THR A 106 15.16 -5.41 25.42
C THR A 106 13.70 -5.56 25.86
N GLU A 107 13.25 -4.86 26.90
CA GLU A 107 11.83 -4.86 27.27
C GLU A 107 10.99 -4.11 26.23
N ALA A 108 11.53 -3.06 25.61
CA ALA A 108 10.92 -2.44 24.44
C ALA A 108 10.81 -3.45 23.27
N HIS A 109 11.74 -4.41 23.16
CA HIS A 109 11.63 -5.54 22.23
C HIS A 109 10.59 -6.59 22.66
N LYS A 110 10.46 -6.95 23.94
CA LYS A 110 9.46 -7.95 24.39
C LYS A 110 8.00 -7.51 24.20
N MET A 111 7.76 -6.23 23.95
CA MET A 111 6.44 -5.69 23.59
C MET A 111 5.93 -6.15 22.22
N GLN A 112 6.79 -6.76 21.39
CA GLN A 112 6.52 -7.14 19.99
C GLN A 112 5.34 -8.10 19.80
N ASP A 113 4.98 -8.90 20.82
CA ASP A 113 3.92 -9.93 20.76
C ASP A 113 2.76 -9.69 21.76
N ALA A 114 2.76 -8.58 22.49
CA ALA A 114 1.92 -8.36 23.67
C ALA A 114 0.62 -7.58 23.35
N ASN A 115 -0.45 -7.80 24.13
CA ASN A 115 -1.69 -7.04 24.01
C ASN A 115 -1.60 -5.67 24.73
N LEU A 116 -2.58 -4.79 24.51
CA LEU A 116 -2.60 -3.39 24.98
C LEU A 116 -2.31 -3.22 26.50
N ASP A 117 -2.89 -4.05 27.36
CA ASP A 117 -2.70 -3.98 28.83
C ASP A 117 -1.30 -4.46 29.25
N THR A 118 -0.74 -5.43 28.51
CA THR A 118 0.60 -5.96 28.72
C THR A 118 1.68 -4.99 28.22
N ILE A 119 1.38 -4.24 27.15
CA ILE A 119 2.22 -3.16 26.63
C ILE A 119 2.37 -2.03 27.66
N GLN A 120 1.28 -1.61 28.30
CA GLN A 120 1.33 -0.61 29.38
C GLN A 120 2.20 -1.06 30.57
N HIS A 121 2.21 -2.37 30.88
CA HIS A 121 3.05 -2.95 31.92
C HIS A 121 4.54 -2.89 31.57
N TYR A 122 4.92 -3.33 30.36
CA TYR A 122 6.31 -3.26 29.90
C TYR A 122 6.81 -1.83 29.74
N LEU A 123 5.95 -0.88 29.40
CA LEU A 123 6.35 0.53 29.24
C LEU A 123 6.64 1.21 30.58
N ASN A 124 5.89 0.85 31.63
CA ASN A 124 6.26 1.22 32.99
C ASN A 124 7.61 0.62 33.40
N ILE A 125 7.93 -0.59 32.92
CA ILE A 125 9.23 -1.23 33.17
C ILE A 125 10.37 -0.52 32.41
N CYS A 126 10.22 -0.18 31.12
CA CYS A 126 11.20 0.59 30.37
C CYS A 126 11.47 1.96 30.99
N ARG A 127 10.41 2.68 31.39
CA ARG A 127 10.54 3.94 32.11
C ARG A 127 11.28 3.76 33.42
N GLN A 128 10.94 2.74 34.20
CA GLN A 128 11.65 2.43 35.45
C GLN A 128 13.13 2.13 35.20
N TYR A 129 13.49 1.46 34.11
CA TYR A 129 14.88 1.24 33.75
C TYR A 129 15.60 2.53 33.36
N CYS A 130 14.99 3.40 32.55
CA CYS A 130 15.58 4.68 32.18
C CYS A 130 15.73 5.64 33.38
N ASP A 131 14.68 5.75 34.22
CA ASP A 131 14.70 6.55 35.44
C ASP A 131 15.76 5.99 36.42
N SER A 132 15.82 4.67 36.57
CA SER A 132 16.85 4.02 37.39
C SER A 132 18.26 4.21 36.82
N ALA A 133 18.44 4.20 35.50
CA ALA A 133 19.73 4.48 34.87
C ALA A 133 20.19 5.91 35.16
N ALA A 134 19.29 6.89 35.07
CA ALA A 134 19.59 8.29 35.39
C ALA A 134 20.00 8.47 36.87
N ASP A 135 19.28 7.85 37.79
CA ASP A 135 19.59 7.89 39.23
C ASP A 135 20.95 7.20 39.53
N LEU A 136 21.21 6.05 38.90
CA LEU A 136 22.47 5.32 39.08
C LEU A 136 23.68 6.06 38.48
N ILE A 137 23.50 6.89 37.45
CA ILE A 137 24.56 7.77 36.93
C ILE A 137 24.95 8.80 38.00
N VAL A 138 23.97 9.35 38.73
CA VAL A 138 24.22 10.27 39.84
C VAL A 138 24.97 9.56 40.96
N ASP A 139 24.55 8.35 41.35
CA ASP A 139 25.22 7.55 42.38
C ASP A 139 26.65 7.13 41.99
N ALA A 140 26.90 6.89 40.71
CA ALA A 140 28.22 6.51 40.20
C ALA A 140 29.20 7.69 40.13
N ALA A 141 28.72 8.94 40.18
CA ALA A 141 29.55 10.14 40.01
C ALA A 141 30.62 10.29 41.10
N ASP A 142 30.32 9.91 42.35
CA ASP A 142 31.28 10.00 43.47
C ASP A 142 32.40 8.97 43.37
N GLY A 143 32.09 7.79 42.83
CA GLY A 143 32.99 6.64 42.80
C GLY A 143 33.74 6.43 41.48
N ALA A 144 33.19 6.94 40.39
CA ALA A 144 33.72 6.80 39.03
C ALA A 144 33.32 8.01 38.14
N PRO A 145 33.74 9.23 38.49
CA PRO A 145 33.25 10.47 37.88
C PRO A 145 33.43 10.52 36.36
N GLY A 146 34.56 10.00 35.84
CA GLY A 146 34.81 9.99 34.40
C GLY A 146 33.84 9.11 33.61
N ALA A 147 33.42 7.96 34.17
CA ALA A 147 32.46 7.09 33.51
C ALA A 147 31.05 7.67 33.58
N ALA A 148 30.64 8.22 34.74
CA ALA A 148 29.34 8.88 34.90
C ALA A 148 29.19 10.07 33.93
N GLN A 149 30.23 10.89 33.76
CA GLN A 149 30.23 12.01 32.82
C GLN A 149 30.11 11.57 31.35
N VAL A 150 30.73 10.46 30.96
CA VAL A 150 30.57 9.89 29.61
C VAL A 150 29.12 9.45 29.38
N LEU A 151 28.52 8.75 30.36
CA LEU A 151 27.13 8.31 30.27
C LEU A 151 26.18 9.51 30.15
N GLN A 152 26.38 10.54 30.97
CA GLN A 152 25.60 11.78 30.95
C GLN A 152 25.74 12.54 29.62
N ARG A 153 26.92 12.48 28.97
CA ARG A 153 27.18 13.14 27.68
C ARG A 153 26.53 12.41 26.49
N GLY A 154 26.38 11.08 26.57
CA GLY A 154 25.76 10.30 25.51
C GLY A 154 24.22 10.41 25.46
N LEU A 155 23.55 10.63 26.60
CA LEU A 155 22.08 10.72 26.66
C LEU A 155 21.46 11.79 25.70
N PRO A 156 21.98 13.03 25.62
CA PRO A 156 21.47 14.03 24.67
C PRO A 156 21.67 13.67 23.19
N ILE A 157 22.67 12.84 22.87
CA ILE A 157 22.96 12.41 21.49
C ILE A 157 21.88 11.43 21.03
N ILE A 158 21.51 10.49 21.90
CA ILE A 158 20.40 9.55 21.69
C ILE A 158 19.09 10.33 21.49
N ASP A 159 18.80 11.32 22.34
CA ASP A 159 17.62 12.19 22.24
C ASP A 159 17.59 13.00 20.92
N LYS A 160 18.73 13.56 20.49
CA LYS A 160 18.85 14.31 19.22
C LYS A 160 18.59 13.43 18.00
N GLN A 161 19.13 12.20 17.97
CA GLN A 161 18.93 11.27 16.86
C GLN A 161 17.44 10.88 16.71
N ILE A 162 16.73 10.67 17.82
CA ILE A 162 15.28 10.41 17.81
C ILE A 162 14.52 11.61 17.22
N LYS A 163 14.86 12.84 17.63
CA LYS A 163 14.22 14.07 17.13
C LYS A 163 14.43 14.30 15.64
N GLU A 164 15.63 14.06 15.11
CA GLU A 164 15.93 14.19 13.68
C GLU A 164 15.15 13.19 12.82
N LEU A 165 14.97 11.95 13.30
CA LEU A 165 14.17 10.93 12.63
C LEU A 165 12.68 11.34 12.56
N ILE A 166 12.12 11.81 13.68
CA ILE A 166 10.73 12.31 13.75
C ILE A 166 10.53 13.45 12.74
N GLN A 167 11.50 14.36 12.61
CA GLN A 167 11.42 15.47 11.66
C GLN A 167 11.43 15.01 10.19
N LYS A 168 12.23 13.99 9.84
CA LYS A 168 12.21 13.41 8.48
C LYS A 168 10.88 12.77 8.15
N ILE A 169 10.30 12.01 9.08
CA ILE A 169 8.98 11.39 8.92
C ILE A 169 7.92 12.48 8.63
N LYS A 170 7.99 13.61 9.35
CA LYS A 170 7.09 14.76 9.15
C LYS A 170 7.17 15.35 7.75
N GLU A 171 8.36 15.62 7.26
CA GLU A 171 8.55 16.22 5.94
C GLU A 171 7.95 15.34 4.84
N LYS A 172 8.13 14.02 4.94
CA LYS A 172 7.57 13.05 3.99
C LYS A 172 6.05 12.91 4.09
N ALA A 173 5.51 12.82 5.30
CA ALA A 173 4.07 12.75 5.53
C ALA A 173 3.33 14.00 5.05
N GLU A 174 3.90 15.18 5.27
CA GLU A 174 3.34 16.44 4.75
C GLU A 174 3.39 16.50 3.21
N ALA A 175 4.45 15.99 2.59
CA ALA A 175 4.54 15.90 1.13
C ALA A 175 3.50 14.94 0.54
N VAL A 176 3.26 13.78 1.17
CA VAL A 176 2.15 12.87 0.79
C VAL A 176 0.81 13.59 0.94
N CYS A 177 0.57 14.26 2.07
CA CYS A 177 -0.66 15.01 2.30
C CYS A 177 -0.89 16.08 1.22
N ARG A 178 0.14 16.86 0.85
CA ARG A 178 0.05 17.86 -0.23
C ARG A 178 -0.30 17.22 -1.58
N LYS A 179 0.33 16.09 -1.94
CA LYS A 179 0.06 15.36 -3.20
C LYS A 179 -1.40 14.88 -3.28
N THR A 180 -2.04 14.63 -2.14
CA THR A 180 -3.40 14.08 -2.06
C THR A 180 -4.50 15.13 -1.94
N GLN A 181 -4.17 16.43 -1.86
CA GLN A 181 -5.17 17.48 -1.74
C GLN A 181 -6.11 17.52 -2.94
N GLY A 182 -7.42 17.58 -2.67
CA GLY A 182 -8.45 17.56 -3.72
C GLY A 182 -8.64 16.23 -4.45
N THR A 183 -8.10 15.12 -3.92
CA THR A 183 -8.24 13.77 -4.51
C THR A 183 -9.01 12.84 -3.57
N PRO A 184 -9.47 11.65 -4.02
CA PRO A 184 -10.14 10.69 -3.14
C PRO A 184 -9.28 10.25 -1.93
N LEU A 185 -7.96 10.38 -2.05
CA LEU A 185 -7.01 10.00 -1.00
C LEU A 185 -6.77 11.09 0.05
N GLU A 186 -7.40 12.25 -0.09
CA GLU A 186 -7.14 13.40 0.78
C GLU A 186 -7.39 13.08 2.26
N LYS A 187 -8.39 12.24 2.58
CA LYS A 187 -8.66 11.81 3.96
C LYS A 187 -7.47 10.99 4.52
N LEU A 188 -6.93 10.07 3.72
CA LEU A 188 -5.77 9.25 4.10
C LEU A 188 -4.50 10.09 4.19
N GLY A 189 -4.28 11.02 3.26
CA GLY A 189 -3.19 12.00 3.31
C GLY A 189 -3.24 12.90 4.54
N ARG A 190 -4.43 13.42 4.88
CA ARG A 190 -4.65 14.18 6.13
C ARG A 190 -4.44 13.34 7.38
N ALA A 191 -4.89 12.08 7.39
CA ALA A 191 -4.65 11.16 8.50
C ALA A 191 -3.14 10.92 8.68
N THR A 192 -2.40 10.72 7.58
CA THR A 192 -0.93 10.57 7.57
C THR A 192 -0.22 11.80 8.15
N ALA A 193 -0.63 13.01 7.76
CA ALA A 193 -0.04 14.22 8.33
C ALA A 193 -0.45 14.46 9.79
N ARG A 194 -1.65 14.04 10.20
CA ARG A 194 -2.14 14.18 11.59
C ARG A 194 -1.40 13.25 12.54
N SER A 195 -1.24 11.97 12.19
CA SER A 195 -0.53 11.00 13.02
C SER A 195 0.91 11.41 13.32
N VAL A 196 1.55 12.13 12.39
CA VAL A 196 2.90 12.64 12.59
C VAL A 196 2.96 13.92 13.44
N LYS A 197 1.93 14.77 13.39
CA LYS A 197 1.84 15.95 14.27
C LYS A 197 1.70 15.58 15.74
N GLU A 198 1.09 14.42 16.02
CA GLU A 198 0.93 13.88 17.36
C GLU A 198 2.26 13.40 17.99
N LEU A 199 3.33 13.20 17.19
CA LEU A 199 4.66 12.78 17.67
C LEU A 199 5.49 13.88 18.37
N LEU A 200 5.26 15.15 18.03
CA LEU A 200 6.14 16.26 18.40
C LEU A 200 6.16 16.65 19.90
N PRO A 201 5.07 16.52 20.68
CA PRO A 201 5.09 16.83 22.11
C PRO A 201 5.55 15.66 23.00
N ILE A 202 5.97 14.53 22.40
CA ILE A 202 6.14 13.28 23.13
C ILE A 202 7.52 13.22 23.79
N ASN A 203 7.55 13.42 25.11
CA ASN A 203 8.69 13.08 25.97
C ASN A 203 8.55 11.67 26.58
N ASP A 204 7.62 10.87 26.06
CA ASP A 204 7.18 9.58 26.62
C ASP A 204 7.32 8.47 25.58
N ILE A 205 8.15 7.47 25.88
CA ILE A 205 8.41 6.30 25.01
C ILE A 205 7.12 5.55 24.66
N LEU A 206 6.11 5.55 25.57
CA LEU A 206 4.79 4.97 25.32
C LEU A 206 4.06 5.66 24.17
N ALA A 207 3.99 7.00 24.21
CA ALA A 207 3.30 7.75 23.19
C ALA A 207 4.06 7.69 21.84
N LEU A 208 5.40 7.57 21.86
CA LEU A 208 6.21 7.41 20.64
C LEU A 208 5.92 6.07 19.96
N THR A 209 5.82 4.98 20.74
CA THR A 209 5.50 3.64 20.25
C THR A 209 4.09 3.58 19.64
N MET A 210 3.08 4.08 20.37
CA MET A 210 1.71 4.16 19.86
C MET A 210 1.60 4.98 18.58
N ALA A 211 2.36 6.07 18.47
CA ALA A 211 2.38 6.91 17.29
C ALA A 211 3.09 6.22 16.09
N LEU A 212 4.17 5.47 16.33
CA LEU A 212 4.83 4.65 15.30
C LEU A 212 3.92 3.53 14.79
N ASP A 213 3.19 2.84 15.66
CA ASP A 213 2.23 1.80 15.27
C ASP A 213 1.05 2.35 14.48
N ASN A 214 0.51 3.51 14.91
CA ASN A 214 -0.52 4.21 14.16
C ASN A 214 -0.01 4.59 12.75
N MET A 215 1.24 5.05 12.65
CA MET A 215 1.86 5.33 11.35
C MET A 215 2.08 4.08 10.51
N THR A 216 2.50 2.96 11.09
CA THR A 216 2.60 1.68 10.39
C THR A 216 1.23 1.25 9.86
N SER A 217 0.17 1.39 10.65
CA SER A 217 -1.20 1.11 10.22
C SER A 217 -1.63 2.00 9.05
N ILE A 218 -1.34 3.30 9.12
CA ILE A 218 -1.61 4.24 8.03
C ILE A 218 -0.79 3.91 6.78
N ALA A 219 0.50 3.58 6.92
CA ALA A 219 1.36 3.14 5.83
C ALA A 219 0.84 1.84 5.19
N ARG A 220 0.29 0.91 5.98
CA ARG A 220 -0.40 -0.28 5.46
C ARG A 220 -1.69 0.08 4.72
N GLY A 221 -2.42 1.12 5.14
CA GLY A 221 -3.54 1.65 4.37
C GLY A 221 -3.13 2.11 2.97
N TRP A 222 -1.94 2.70 2.84
CA TRP A 222 -1.40 3.14 1.54
C TRP A 222 -1.07 2.00 0.58
N CYS A 223 -0.77 0.80 1.09
CA CYS A 223 -0.51 -0.38 0.27
C CYS A 223 -1.65 -0.75 -0.66
N GLU A 224 -2.90 -0.47 -0.28
CA GLU A 224 -4.04 -0.74 -1.13
C GLU A 224 -4.01 0.07 -2.43
N TYR A 225 -3.33 1.21 -2.41
CA TYR A 225 -3.29 2.21 -3.47
C TYR A 225 -2.08 2.14 -4.39
N LEU A 226 -1.19 1.16 -4.16
CA LEU A 226 -0.08 0.86 -5.06
C LEU A 226 -0.55 -0.03 -6.23
N PRO A 227 0.07 0.05 -7.42
CA PRO A 227 -0.14 -0.93 -8.47
C PRO A 227 0.20 -2.35 -8.01
N THR A 228 -0.51 -3.37 -8.51
CA THR A 228 -0.38 -4.77 -8.06
C THR A 228 1.06 -5.30 -8.07
N ASP A 229 1.86 -4.96 -9.09
CA ASP A 229 3.27 -5.34 -9.21
C ASP A 229 4.20 -4.59 -8.23
N LYS A 230 3.76 -3.45 -7.70
CA LYS A 230 4.48 -2.61 -6.74
C LYS A 230 4.09 -2.88 -5.30
N LYS A 231 2.92 -3.48 -5.06
CA LYS A 231 2.43 -3.85 -3.72
C LYS A 231 3.40 -4.78 -2.99
N ILE A 232 3.92 -5.80 -3.66
CA ILE A 232 4.70 -6.88 -3.00
C ILE A 232 5.89 -6.30 -2.23
N ASN A 233 6.74 -5.47 -2.86
CA ASN A 233 7.96 -4.98 -2.23
C ASN A 233 7.69 -4.00 -1.06
N ALA A 234 6.84 -2.99 -1.26
CA ALA A 234 6.55 -2.01 -0.21
C ALA A 234 5.72 -2.60 0.95
N CYS A 235 4.79 -3.49 0.66
CA CYS A 235 3.90 -4.06 1.66
C CYS A 235 4.55 -5.22 2.42
N GLU A 236 5.49 -5.95 1.82
CA GLU A 236 6.33 -6.91 2.55
C GLU A 236 7.26 -6.21 3.54
N GLN A 237 7.84 -5.07 3.17
CA GLN A 237 8.60 -4.24 4.12
C GLN A 237 7.73 -3.83 5.33
N LEU A 238 6.46 -3.46 5.10
CA LEU A 238 5.50 -3.13 6.17
C LEU A 238 4.99 -4.34 7.00
N LYS A 239 5.05 -5.55 6.45
CA LYS A 239 4.65 -6.80 7.14
C LYS A 239 5.67 -7.21 8.20
N ASN A 240 6.95 -6.90 7.97
CA ASN A 240 8.06 -7.30 8.83
C ASN A 240 8.55 -6.19 9.78
N LEU A 241 7.82 -5.06 9.90
CA LEU A 241 8.20 -3.97 10.80
C LEU A 241 8.00 -4.27 12.28
N THR A 242 7.17 -5.26 12.56
CA THR A 242 6.82 -5.68 13.92
C THR A 242 7.98 -6.51 14.44
N GLY A 243 8.81 -5.93 15.32
CA GLY A 243 10.09 -6.55 15.70
C GLY A 243 11.31 -5.63 15.65
N MET A 244 11.22 -4.53 14.91
CA MET A 244 12.33 -3.63 14.62
C MET A 244 12.55 -2.60 15.73
N GLU A 245 13.79 -2.15 15.89
CA GLU A 245 14.12 -1.01 16.78
C GLU A 245 13.36 0.25 16.30
N HIS A 246 12.95 1.16 17.19
CA HIS A 246 12.18 2.36 16.79
C HIS A 246 12.89 3.20 15.70
N GLY A 247 14.22 3.22 15.69
CA GLY A 247 15.04 3.83 14.65
C GLY A 247 14.86 3.16 13.28
N GLU A 248 14.84 1.83 13.24
CA GLU A 248 14.62 1.01 12.04
C GLU A 248 13.18 1.10 11.56
N GLN A 249 12.20 1.04 12.48
CA GLN A 249 10.78 1.20 12.17
C GLN A 249 10.51 2.59 11.56
N GLY A 250 11.09 3.64 12.13
CA GLY A 250 10.99 4.99 11.58
C GLY A 250 11.63 5.11 10.20
N MET A 251 12.81 4.51 9.98
CA MET A 251 13.47 4.50 8.67
C MET A 251 12.66 3.73 7.62
N ALA A 252 12.09 2.58 7.97
CA ALA A 252 11.27 1.82 7.05
C ALA A 252 9.95 2.54 6.70
N ILE A 253 9.32 3.23 7.67
CA ILE A 253 8.17 4.11 7.41
C ILE A 253 8.57 5.24 6.44
N VAL A 254 9.74 5.86 6.62
CA VAL A 254 10.27 6.86 5.68
C VAL A 254 10.44 6.28 4.29
N SER A 255 11.12 5.14 4.15
CA SER A 255 11.36 4.48 2.86
C SER A 255 10.05 4.10 2.17
N VAL A 256 9.05 3.65 2.93
CA VAL A 256 7.72 3.38 2.39
C VAL A 256 7.05 4.66 1.92
N PHE A 257 7.05 5.74 2.69
CA PHE A 257 6.46 7.00 2.23
C PHE A 257 7.19 7.59 1.02
N GLU A 258 8.51 7.43 0.91
CA GLU A 258 9.29 7.78 -0.29
C GLU A 258 8.86 6.93 -1.49
N TYR A 259 8.80 5.60 -1.31
CA TYR A 259 8.36 4.69 -2.35
C TYR A 259 6.93 5.01 -2.83
N LEU A 260 6.03 5.33 -1.91
CA LEU A 260 4.66 5.75 -2.21
C LEU A 260 4.64 7.08 -2.98
N GLN A 261 5.50 8.04 -2.62
CA GLN A 261 5.61 9.29 -3.37
C GLN A 261 6.02 9.06 -4.84
N GLU A 262 6.90 8.09 -5.08
CA GLU A 262 7.40 7.76 -6.42
C GLU A 262 6.41 6.89 -7.22
N ASN A 263 5.71 5.96 -6.56
CA ASN A 263 4.96 4.90 -7.24
C ASN A 263 3.43 5.09 -7.20
N ILE A 264 2.89 5.96 -6.34
CA ILE A 264 1.46 6.30 -6.38
C ILE A 264 1.18 7.21 -7.56
N TYR A 265 0.28 6.74 -8.42
CA TYR A 265 -0.37 7.53 -9.45
C TYR A 265 -1.78 7.91 -8.98
N ILE A 266 -2.02 9.19 -8.72
CA ILE A 266 -3.35 9.66 -8.33
C ILE A 266 -4.08 10.13 -9.60
N PRO A 267 -5.14 9.43 -10.04
CA PRO A 267 -5.87 9.85 -11.22
C PRO A 267 -6.61 11.17 -10.96
N LYS A 268 -6.57 12.08 -11.93
CA LYS A 268 -7.48 13.23 -11.93
C LYS A 268 -8.89 12.74 -12.25
N ILE A 269 -9.82 12.92 -11.34
CA ILE A 269 -11.21 12.49 -11.53
C ILE A 269 -12.07 13.71 -11.83
N GLN A 270 -12.82 13.66 -12.93
CA GLN A 270 -13.73 14.75 -13.32
C GLN A 270 -15.16 14.23 -13.48
N PRO A 271 -16.15 14.81 -12.79
CA PRO A 271 -17.55 14.44 -12.99
C PRO A 271 -18.06 14.94 -14.34
N VAL A 272 -18.86 14.11 -15.00
CA VAL A 272 -19.56 14.42 -16.25
C VAL A 272 -21.04 14.14 -16.03
N HIS A 273 -21.78 15.19 -15.74
CA HIS A 273 -23.22 15.08 -15.58
C HIS A 273 -23.90 15.02 -16.97
N ILE A 274 -24.62 13.93 -17.24
CA ILE A 274 -25.39 13.74 -18.48
C ILE A 274 -26.88 13.90 -18.17
N SER A 275 -27.37 13.20 -17.15
CA SER A 275 -28.75 13.28 -16.66
C SER A 275 -28.88 12.74 -15.24
N GLU A 276 -29.95 13.14 -14.54
CA GLU A 276 -30.32 12.59 -13.23
C GLU A 276 -30.65 11.10 -13.32
N THR A 277 -30.21 10.33 -12.32
CA THR A 277 -30.52 8.90 -12.18
C THR A 277 -32.02 8.70 -11.94
N LYS A 278 -32.65 7.85 -12.76
CA LYS A 278 -34.10 7.60 -12.73
C LYS A 278 -34.46 6.14 -12.55
N GLN A 279 -33.59 5.24 -12.98
CA GLN A 279 -33.82 3.81 -12.89
C GLN A 279 -33.22 3.24 -11.61
N GLU A 280 -33.97 2.36 -10.95
CA GLU A 280 -33.48 1.56 -9.83
C GLU A 280 -32.87 0.25 -10.32
N ILE A 281 -33.51 -0.39 -11.31
CA ILE A 281 -32.98 -1.58 -11.98
C ILE A 281 -32.45 -1.17 -13.34
N VAL A 282 -31.20 -1.56 -13.63
CA VAL A 282 -30.54 -1.29 -14.91
C VAL A 282 -30.12 -2.60 -15.54
N ARG A 283 -30.60 -2.86 -16.76
CA ARG A 283 -30.18 -4.00 -17.57
C ARG A 283 -28.93 -3.66 -18.35
N ILE A 284 -27.91 -4.51 -18.22
CA ILE A 284 -26.62 -4.26 -18.85
C ILE A 284 -26.19 -5.48 -19.67
N ALA A 285 -25.73 -5.21 -20.89
CA ALA A 285 -25.13 -6.19 -21.80
C ALA A 285 -23.61 -6.00 -21.85
N THR A 286 -22.85 -7.08 -21.61
CA THR A 286 -21.38 -7.08 -21.68
C THR A 286 -20.95 -8.13 -22.69
N ALA A 287 -20.23 -7.70 -23.73
CA ALA A 287 -19.98 -8.53 -24.90
C ALA A 287 -18.55 -9.04 -24.98
N GLN A 288 -18.42 -10.27 -25.45
CA GLN A 288 -17.18 -10.86 -25.93
C GLN A 288 -17.28 -11.11 -27.43
N ILE A 289 -16.38 -10.51 -28.20
CA ILE A 289 -16.27 -10.72 -29.65
C ILE A 289 -14.83 -11.01 -30.04
N SER A 290 -14.63 -11.88 -31.01
CA SER A 290 -13.35 -12.28 -31.55
C SER A 290 -12.97 -11.41 -32.74
N PHE A 291 -11.80 -10.79 -32.67
CA PHE A 291 -11.21 -9.98 -33.72
C PHE A 291 -9.69 -9.90 -33.56
N ASP A 292 -9.01 -9.61 -34.66
CA ASP A 292 -7.56 -9.41 -34.70
C ASP A 292 -7.22 -7.93 -34.89
N LEU A 293 -6.04 -7.54 -34.44
CA LEU A 293 -5.47 -6.21 -34.64
C LEU A 293 -4.34 -6.24 -35.69
N THR A 294 -4.04 -5.07 -36.26
CA THR A 294 -2.83 -4.83 -37.05
C THR A 294 -1.56 -5.11 -36.24
N GLU A 295 -0.46 -5.42 -36.93
CA GLU A 295 0.81 -5.80 -36.30
C GLU A 295 1.58 -4.59 -35.78
N SER A 296 1.36 -3.41 -36.35
CA SER A 296 2.05 -2.17 -35.99
C SER A 296 1.14 -1.16 -35.30
N PHE A 297 1.73 -0.38 -34.41
CA PHE A 297 1.10 0.75 -33.75
C PHE A 297 0.89 1.92 -34.74
N PRO A 298 -0.23 2.67 -34.67
CA PRO A 298 -1.38 2.45 -33.79
C PRO A 298 -2.20 1.24 -34.21
N PHE A 299 -2.64 0.45 -33.22
CA PHE A 299 -3.39 -0.77 -33.48
C PHE A 299 -4.80 -0.46 -33.98
N THR A 300 -5.22 -1.16 -35.03
CA THR A 300 -6.56 -1.08 -35.60
C THR A 300 -7.10 -2.46 -35.89
N VAL A 301 -8.43 -2.61 -35.90
CA VAL A 301 -9.08 -3.88 -36.24
C VAL A 301 -8.80 -4.31 -37.68
N LYS A 302 -8.41 -5.57 -37.84
CA LYS A 302 -8.42 -6.28 -39.12
C LYS A 302 -9.85 -6.66 -39.50
N LYS A 303 -10.08 -6.88 -40.80
CA LYS A 303 -11.38 -7.30 -41.35
C LYS A 303 -12.55 -6.45 -40.82
N LYS A 304 -12.40 -5.12 -40.94
CA LYS A 304 -13.33 -4.10 -40.42
C LYS A 304 -14.82 -4.44 -40.56
N GLU A 305 -15.27 -4.88 -41.72
CA GLU A 305 -16.69 -5.18 -41.97
C GLU A 305 -17.19 -6.42 -41.21
N GLU A 306 -16.34 -7.42 -40.99
CA GLU A 306 -16.66 -8.60 -40.17
C GLU A 306 -16.86 -8.16 -38.71
N VAL A 307 -15.90 -7.40 -38.17
CA VAL A 307 -15.97 -6.88 -36.79
C VAL A 307 -17.16 -5.94 -36.61
N LYS A 308 -17.42 -5.08 -37.60
CA LYS A 308 -18.62 -4.22 -37.63
C LYS A 308 -19.89 -5.06 -37.53
N THR A 309 -20.01 -6.12 -38.33
CA THR A 309 -21.18 -7.01 -38.30
C THR A 309 -21.38 -7.63 -36.91
N LYS A 310 -20.29 -8.08 -36.27
CA LYS A 310 -20.34 -8.61 -34.90
C LYS A 310 -20.80 -7.56 -33.88
N ILE A 311 -20.24 -6.36 -33.91
CA ILE A 311 -20.64 -5.25 -33.01
C ILE A 311 -22.12 -4.91 -33.20
N PHE A 312 -22.59 -4.78 -34.44
CA PHE A 312 -23.99 -4.47 -34.68
C PHE A 312 -24.92 -5.62 -34.27
N SER A 313 -24.46 -6.87 -34.33
CA SER A 313 -25.22 -8.03 -33.82
C SER A 313 -25.33 -7.99 -32.29
N VAL A 314 -24.24 -7.66 -31.57
CA VAL A 314 -24.26 -7.42 -30.11
C VAL A 314 -25.28 -6.33 -29.76
N LEU A 315 -25.23 -5.20 -30.46
CA LEU A 315 -26.13 -4.06 -30.19
C LEU A 315 -27.60 -4.40 -30.49
N GLU A 316 -27.84 -5.22 -31.50
CA GLU A 316 -29.19 -5.70 -31.84
C GLU A 316 -29.72 -6.66 -30.77
N ILE A 317 -28.91 -7.62 -30.31
CA ILE A 317 -29.24 -8.50 -29.19
C ILE A 317 -29.57 -7.67 -27.95
N ALA A 318 -28.70 -6.73 -27.60
CA ALA A 318 -28.89 -5.86 -26.45
C ALA A 318 -30.16 -5.02 -26.55
N ARG A 319 -30.48 -4.48 -27.75
CA ARG A 319 -31.73 -3.75 -27.98
C ARG A 319 -32.96 -4.64 -27.80
N ASN A 320 -32.95 -5.83 -28.40
CA ASN A 320 -34.09 -6.75 -28.34
C ASN A 320 -34.33 -7.30 -26.94
N ASP A 321 -33.33 -7.20 -26.08
CA ASP A 321 -33.40 -7.57 -24.67
C ASP A 321 -33.64 -6.36 -23.74
N ASP A 322 -33.90 -5.18 -24.30
CA ASP A 322 -34.13 -3.92 -23.57
C ASP A 322 -32.96 -3.49 -22.65
N ALA A 323 -31.72 -3.80 -23.04
CA ALA A 323 -30.54 -3.38 -22.32
C ALA A 323 -30.40 -1.84 -22.31
N ASN A 324 -30.14 -1.29 -21.13
CA ASN A 324 -29.95 0.14 -20.93
C ASN A 324 -28.51 0.57 -21.26
N ILE A 325 -27.53 -0.30 -20.96
CA ILE A 325 -26.11 -0.06 -21.22
C ILE A 325 -25.51 -1.27 -21.94
N VAL A 326 -24.63 -1.03 -22.92
CA VAL A 326 -23.82 -2.06 -23.58
C VAL A 326 -22.35 -1.73 -23.42
N CYS A 327 -21.53 -2.71 -23.04
CA CYS A 327 -20.07 -2.60 -22.97
C CYS A 327 -19.39 -3.51 -23.99
N LEU A 328 -18.56 -2.91 -24.85
CA LEU A 328 -17.80 -3.61 -25.88
C LEU A 328 -16.31 -3.76 -25.50
N PRO A 329 -15.57 -4.71 -26.09
CA PRO A 329 -14.14 -4.91 -25.84
C PRO A 329 -13.24 -3.75 -26.27
N GLU A 330 -12.06 -3.66 -25.68
CA GLU A 330 -11.06 -2.65 -26.05
C GLU A 330 -10.62 -2.80 -27.52
N LEU A 331 -10.35 -1.69 -28.21
CA LEU A 331 -9.85 -1.64 -29.59
C LEU A 331 -10.77 -2.24 -30.66
N CYS A 332 -12.01 -2.66 -30.34
CA CYS A 332 -12.90 -3.25 -31.34
C CYS A 332 -13.56 -2.22 -32.28
N LEU A 333 -13.54 -0.93 -31.93
CA LEU A 333 -14.32 0.11 -32.61
C LEU A 333 -13.51 0.84 -33.69
N CYS A 334 -14.20 1.40 -34.67
CA CYS A 334 -13.66 2.40 -35.59
C CYS A 334 -14.45 3.72 -35.47
N GLU A 335 -13.76 4.86 -35.58
CA GLU A 335 -14.35 6.20 -35.38
C GLU A 335 -15.55 6.45 -36.31
N GLU A 336 -15.45 5.99 -37.56
CA GLU A 336 -16.50 6.13 -38.58
C GLU A 336 -17.83 5.45 -38.22
N TRP A 337 -17.83 4.49 -37.29
CA TRP A 337 -19.06 3.77 -36.90
C TRP A 337 -19.87 4.50 -35.82
N ILE A 338 -19.27 5.47 -35.11
CA ILE A 338 -19.89 6.13 -33.95
C ILE A 338 -21.21 6.82 -34.31
N SER A 339 -21.24 7.55 -35.42
CA SER A 339 -22.44 8.25 -35.90
C SER A 339 -23.58 7.29 -36.24
N GLU A 340 -23.25 6.14 -36.82
CA GLU A 340 -24.23 5.10 -37.15
C GLU A 340 -24.79 4.45 -35.89
N ILE A 341 -23.93 4.07 -34.93
CA ILE A 341 -24.34 3.52 -33.63
C ILE A 341 -25.27 4.50 -32.90
N LYS A 342 -24.88 5.78 -32.83
CA LYS A 342 -25.69 6.83 -32.18
C LYS A 342 -27.06 7.00 -32.81
N SER A 343 -27.16 6.85 -34.14
CA SER A 343 -28.41 7.00 -34.88
C SER A 343 -29.35 5.79 -34.70
N LYS A 344 -28.80 4.57 -34.77
CA LYS A 344 -29.59 3.33 -34.71
C LYS A 344 -30.00 2.92 -33.29
N TYR A 345 -29.23 3.32 -32.29
CA TYR A 345 -29.41 2.90 -30.90
C TYR A 345 -29.53 4.10 -29.94
N PRO A 346 -30.53 4.99 -30.13
CA PRO A 346 -30.63 6.23 -29.38
C PRO A 346 -31.05 6.05 -27.91
N ASP A 347 -31.69 4.93 -27.58
CA ASP A 347 -32.34 4.69 -26.29
C ASP A 347 -31.45 3.96 -25.27
N MET A 348 -30.27 3.51 -25.71
CA MET A 348 -29.25 2.85 -24.87
C MET A 348 -27.98 3.70 -24.78
N ILE A 349 -27.17 3.42 -23.77
CA ILE A 349 -25.79 3.91 -23.68
C ILE A 349 -24.85 2.82 -24.20
N VAL A 350 -23.99 3.15 -25.17
CA VAL A 350 -22.96 2.23 -25.66
C VAL A 350 -21.59 2.71 -25.21
N ILE A 351 -20.94 1.92 -24.37
CA ILE A 351 -19.52 2.04 -24.05
C ILE A 351 -18.79 1.34 -25.19
N GLY A 352 -18.24 2.15 -26.10
CA GLY A 352 -17.88 1.70 -27.44
C GLY A 352 -16.70 0.75 -27.53
N GLY A 353 -16.04 0.40 -26.42
CA GLY A 353 -14.81 -0.37 -26.45
C GLY A 353 -13.61 0.56 -26.36
N SER A 354 -12.87 0.72 -27.46
CA SER A 354 -12.01 1.88 -27.70
C SER A 354 -11.45 1.86 -29.13
N PHE A 355 -10.72 2.91 -29.49
CA PHE A 355 -9.92 2.99 -30.71
C PHE A 355 -8.78 4.00 -30.52
N TYR A 356 -7.81 3.99 -31.43
CA TYR A 356 -6.73 4.97 -31.45
C TYR A 356 -7.09 6.23 -32.24
N LYS A 357 -6.84 7.40 -31.64
CA LYS A 357 -6.85 8.71 -32.32
C LYS A 357 -5.74 9.58 -31.77
N ASP A 358 -4.92 10.15 -32.65
CA ASP A 358 -3.76 10.96 -32.27
C ASP A 358 -2.84 10.26 -31.25
N ASN A 359 -2.58 8.96 -31.48
CA ASN A 359 -1.83 8.05 -30.59
C ASN A 359 -2.41 7.87 -29.18
N LYS A 360 -3.65 8.31 -28.93
CA LYS A 360 -4.38 8.05 -27.68
C LYS A 360 -5.39 6.93 -27.89
N ASN A 361 -5.39 5.96 -26.98
CA ASN A 361 -6.42 4.94 -26.90
C ASN A 361 -7.63 5.52 -26.15
N ILE A 362 -8.76 5.70 -26.84
CA ILE A 362 -9.93 6.41 -26.31
C ILE A 362 -11.21 5.58 -26.44
N CYS A 363 -12.00 5.55 -25.37
CA CYS A 363 -13.31 4.90 -25.31
C CYS A 363 -14.43 5.94 -25.39
N PRO A 364 -15.26 5.94 -26.45
CA PRO A 364 -16.41 6.83 -26.53
C PRO A 364 -17.56 6.31 -25.66
N LEU A 365 -18.24 7.25 -24.99
CA LEU A 365 -19.56 7.01 -24.41
C LEU A 365 -20.63 7.49 -25.40
N ILE A 366 -21.21 6.56 -26.15
CA ILE A 366 -22.13 6.87 -27.25
C ILE A 366 -23.56 6.84 -26.70
N THR A 367 -24.24 7.99 -26.77
CA THR A 367 -25.63 8.13 -26.35
C THR A 367 -26.27 9.33 -27.05
N LYS A 368 -27.61 9.35 -27.14
CA LYS A 368 -28.38 10.51 -27.60
C LYS A 368 -28.36 11.61 -26.54
N SER A 369 -27.28 12.38 -26.54
CA SER A 369 -27.15 13.62 -25.76
C SER A 369 -26.80 14.79 -26.67
N ASN A 370 -27.32 15.96 -26.30
CA ASN A 370 -26.94 17.26 -26.90
C ASN A 370 -25.67 17.84 -26.26
N ARG A 371 -25.13 17.20 -25.22
CA ARG A 371 -23.90 17.61 -24.56
C ARG A 371 -22.69 17.04 -25.30
N ASN A 372 -21.58 17.78 -25.28
CA ASN A 372 -20.30 17.25 -25.68
C ASN A 372 -19.76 16.35 -24.55
N ILE A 373 -19.81 15.04 -24.75
CA ILE A 373 -19.37 14.05 -23.75
C ILE A 373 -17.89 13.70 -24.05
N PRO A 374 -16.97 13.90 -23.10
CA PRO A 374 -15.58 13.54 -23.32
C PRO A 374 -15.42 12.02 -23.40
N TYR A 375 -14.57 11.57 -24.32
CA TYR A 375 -14.17 10.17 -24.41
C TYR A 375 -13.19 9.85 -23.28
N GLN A 376 -13.34 8.69 -22.66
CA GLN A 376 -12.40 8.22 -21.66
C GLN A 376 -11.07 7.92 -22.35
N GLN A 377 -9.98 8.50 -21.87
CA GLN A 377 -8.64 8.24 -22.38
C GLN A 377 -7.97 7.17 -21.51
N LYS A 378 -7.26 6.23 -22.14
CA LYS A 378 -6.45 5.26 -21.41
C LYS A 378 -5.29 5.97 -20.73
N ILE A 379 -5.11 5.74 -19.44
CA ILE A 379 -4.10 6.43 -18.63
C ILE A 379 -2.77 5.67 -18.64
N LYS A 380 -2.81 4.35 -18.52
CA LYS A 380 -1.63 3.50 -18.39
C LYS A 380 -1.42 2.68 -19.66
N PRO A 381 -0.33 2.93 -20.42
CA PRO A 381 0.00 2.08 -21.55
C PRO A 381 0.30 0.66 -21.07
N SER A 382 -0.20 -0.32 -21.82
CA SER A 382 0.24 -1.70 -21.68
C SER A 382 1.66 -1.88 -22.25
N THR A 383 2.30 -3.01 -21.95
CA THR A 383 3.66 -3.30 -22.43
C THR A 383 3.78 -3.33 -23.95
N PHE A 384 2.72 -3.71 -24.67
CA PHE A 384 2.72 -3.71 -26.13
C PHE A 384 2.43 -2.32 -26.74
N GLU A 385 1.96 -1.38 -25.92
CA GLU A 385 1.72 0.03 -26.30
C GLU A 385 2.88 0.97 -25.92
N ASP A 386 3.76 0.54 -25.00
CA ASP A 386 4.89 1.30 -24.44
C ASP A 386 6.23 1.01 -25.15
N GLY A 387 6.18 0.57 -26.41
CA GLY A 387 7.34 0.08 -27.17
C GLY A 387 8.62 0.93 -27.07
N VAL A 388 9.78 0.29 -27.26
CA VAL A 388 11.12 0.94 -27.12
C VAL A 388 11.36 2.04 -28.16
N MET A 389 10.61 2.03 -29.26
CA MET A 389 10.72 3.01 -30.35
C MET A 389 9.35 3.62 -30.66
N GLU A 390 9.35 4.92 -30.99
CA GLU A 390 8.16 5.64 -31.44
C GLU A 390 7.66 5.12 -32.80
N PRO A 391 6.35 5.19 -33.10
CA PRO A 391 5.29 5.79 -32.27
C PRO A 391 4.78 4.88 -31.13
N ARG A 392 4.49 5.46 -29.96
CA ARG A 392 3.87 4.79 -28.80
C ARG A 392 2.57 5.47 -28.34
N MET A 393 1.85 4.82 -27.42
CA MET A 393 0.62 5.40 -26.86
C MET A 393 0.93 6.65 -26.02
N ILE A 394 0.15 7.70 -26.23
CA ILE A 394 0.14 8.90 -25.40
C ILE A 394 -0.85 8.68 -24.24
N PRO A 395 -0.38 8.69 -22.97
CA PRO A 395 -1.24 8.61 -21.79
C PRO A 395 -2.31 9.70 -21.73
N GLY A 396 -3.49 9.32 -21.27
CA GLY A 396 -4.50 10.24 -20.76
C GLY A 396 -4.16 10.73 -19.34
N GLU A 397 -4.80 11.83 -18.93
CA GLU A 397 -4.58 12.42 -17.61
C GLU A 397 -5.82 12.37 -16.70
N THR A 398 -7.00 12.08 -17.27
CA THR A 398 -8.28 12.25 -16.58
C THR A 398 -9.14 10.99 -16.68
N THR A 399 -9.66 10.55 -15.54
CA THR A 399 -10.73 9.58 -15.43
C THR A 399 -12.05 10.32 -15.26
N TYR A 400 -13.05 10.01 -16.09
CA TYR A 400 -14.36 10.64 -15.99
C TYR A 400 -15.32 9.79 -15.15
N ARG A 401 -16.05 10.44 -14.23
CA ARG A 401 -17.20 9.86 -13.54
C ARG A 401 -18.47 10.31 -14.24
N TYR A 402 -19.09 9.41 -14.98
CA TYR A 402 -20.30 9.70 -15.74
C TYR A 402 -21.53 9.54 -14.85
N GLU A 403 -22.40 10.55 -14.83
CA GLU A 403 -23.67 10.52 -14.09
C GLU A 403 -24.82 10.52 -15.09
N THR A 404 -25.61 9.45 -15.09
CA THR A 404 -26.63 9.19 -16.10
C THR A 404 -27.94 8.75 -15.47
N GLN A 405 -28.99 8.67 -16.29
CA GLN A 405 -30.28 8.09 -15.92
C GLN A 405 -30.20 6.62 -15.48
N PHE A 406 -29.13 5.92 -15.88
CA PHE A 406 -28.84 4.52 -15.57
C PHE A 406 -27.76 4.37 -14.48
N GLY A 407 -27.52 5.43 -13.69
CA GLY A 407 -26.56 5.42 -12.59
C GLY A 407 -25.25 6.13 -12.89
N LYS A 408 -24.34 6.06 -11.92
CA LYS A 408 -23.01 6.66 -11.88
C LYS A 408 -21.96 5.59 -12.17
N PHE A 409 -21.12 5.81 -13.16
CA PHE A 409 -20.10 4.82 -13.51
C PHE A 409 -18.81 5.44 -14.03
N ILE A 410 -17.79 4.60 -14.07
CA ILE A 410 -16.45 4.92 -14.58
C ILE A 410 -16.08 3.89 -15.63
N ILE A 411 -15.31 4.31 -16.63
CA ILE A 411 -14.70 3.43 -17.62
C ILE A 411 -13.20 3.38 -17.33
N LEU A 412 -12.65 2.18 -17.11
CA LEU A 412 -11.22 1.94 -16.92
C LEU A 412 -10.74 0.99 -18.01
N ILE A 413 -10.01 1.53 -18.99
CA ILE A 413 -9.62 0.79 -20.19
C ILE A 413 -8.46 -0.16 -19.86
N CYS A 414 -8.75 -1.47 -19.89
CA CYS A 414 -7.77 -2.54 -19.77
C CYS A 414 -6.87 -2.38 -18.54
N ARG A 415 -5.58 -2.07 -18.73
CA ARG A 415 -4.61 -1.90 -17.65
C ARG A 415 -5.03 -0.86 -16.60
N ASP A 416 -5.80 0.16 -17.01
CA ASP A 416 -6.33 1.15 -16.07
C ASP A 416 -7.22 0.51 -15.00
N PHE A 417 -7.91 -0.59 -15.31
CA PHE A 417 -8.77 -1.27 -14.33
C PHE A 417 -7.94 -1.83 -13.17
N ASP A 418 -6.92 -2.64 -13.48
CA ASP A 418 -6.05 -3.20 -12.46
C ASP A 418 -5.26 -2.11 -11.69
N ASP A 419 -4.80 -1.08 -12.40
CA ASP A 419 -3.99 -0.02 -11.79
C ASP A 419 -4.80 1.04 -11.02
N LEU A 420 -6.11 1.21 -11.29
CA LEU A 420 -6.89 2.33 -10.75
C LEU A 420 -8.22 1.94 -10.06
N ALA A 421 -8.76 0.73 -10.25
CA ALA A 421 -10.09 0.37 -9.70
C ALA A 421 -10.17 0.55 -8.18
N HIS A 422 -9.08 0.28 -7.47
CA HIS A 422 -8.99 0.41 -6.03
C HIS A 422 -9.21 1.85 -5.52
N TYR A 423 -8.96 2.89 -6.33
CA TYR A 423 -9.24 4.29 -5.97
C TYR A 423 -10.73 4.60 -5.81
N PHE A 424 -11.59 3.73 -6.34
CA PHE A 424 -13.04 3.92 -6.34
C PHE A 424 -13.77 3.06 -5.30
N ARG A 425 -13.03 2.35 -4.44
CA ARG A 425 -13.62 1.65 -3.29
C ARG A 425 -14.21 2.67 -2.32
N GLY A 426 -15.47 2.45 -1.93
CA GLY A 426 -16.24 3.39 -1.10
C GLY A 426 -16.55 4.74 -1.77
N ALA A 427 -16.26 4.90 -3.07
CA ALA A 427 -16.66 6.11 -3.81
C ALA A 427 -18.16 6.06 -4.15
N ASP A 428 -18.73 7.24 -4.39
CA ASP A 428 -20.11 7.40 -4.87
C ASP A 428 -20.19 7.05 -6.37
N ILE A 429 -20.04 5.76 -6.67
CA ILE A 429 -20.22 5.14 -7.99
C ILE A 429 -21.05 3.85 -7.86
N ASP A 430 -21.77 3.52 -8.92
CA ASP A 430 -22.55 2.29 -8.99
C ASP A 430 -21.78 1.17 -9.70
N MET A 431 -21.05 1.51 -10.76
CA MET A 431 -20.43 0.55 -11.66
C MET A 431 -19.04 0.98 -12.15
N ILE A 432 -18.19 -0.01 -12.44
CA ILE A 432 -16.95 0.17 -13.20
C ILE A 432 -17.01 -0.73 -14.43
N PHE A 433 -16.84 -0.13 -15.61
CA PHE A 433 -16.74 -0.82 -16.88
C PHE A 433 -15.28 -0.94 -17.31
N CYS A 434 -14.88 -2.14 -17.73
CA CYS A 434 -13.55 -2.43 -18.23
C CYS A 434 -13.61 -3.01 -19.65
N PRO A 435 -13.56 -2.17 -20.69
CA PRO A 435 -13.15 -2.61 -22.03
C PRO A 435 -11.72 -3.13 -21.97
N ALA A 436 -11.50 -4.38 -22.36
CA ALA A 436 -10.20 -5.05 -22.30
C ALA A 436 -9.82 -5.72 -23.63
N PHE A 437 -8.52 -5.72 -23.90
CA PHE A 437 -7.85 -6.60 -24.84
C PHE A 437 -6.61 -7.16 -24.12
N ASN A 438 -6.80 -8.18 -23.27
CA ASN A 438 -5.75 -8.64 -22.37
C ASN A 438 -5.81 -10.15 -22.07
N PRO A 439 -4.68 -10.88 -22.10
CA PRO A 439 -4.63 -12.29 -21.71
C PRO A 439 -4.62 -12.53 -20.18
N ALA A 440 -4.39 -11.50 -19.36
CA ALA A 440 -4.21 -11.64 -17.91
C ALA A 440 -5.53 -11.72 -17.12
N ASN A 441 -6.50 -12.54 -17.56
CA ASN A 441 -7.86 -12.61 -17.01
C ASN A 441 -7.87 -12.80 -15.48
N LYS A 442 -7.06 -13.73 -14.97
CA LYS A 442 -6.98 -14.02 -13.53
C LYS A 442 -6.63 -12.79 -12.68
N ARG A 443 -5.75 -11.91 -13.20
CA ARG A 443 -5.39 -10.67 -12.50
C ARG A 443 -6.59 -9.73 -12.40
N PHE A 444 -7.32 -9.55 -13.49
CA PHE A 444 -8.49 -8.67 -13.53
C PHE A 444 -9.64 -9.23 -12.67
N GLN A 445 -9.90 -10.54 -12.75
CA GLN A 445 -10.93 -11.18 -11.93
C GLN A 445 -10.61 -11.10 -10.43
N ASN A 446 -9.34 -11.25 -10.04
CA ASN A 446 -8.93 -11.09 -8.64
C ASN A 446 -9.15 -9.65 -8.13
N GLU A 447 -8.80 -8.64 -8.93
CA GLU A 447 -9.04 -7.24 -8.56
C GLU A 447 -10.55 -6.92 -8.51
N ALA A 448 -11.34 -7.43 -9.45
CA ALA A 448 -12.79 -7.28 -9.46
C ALA A 448 -13.44 -7.92 -8.22
N HIS A 449 -13.07 -9.16 -7.89
CA HIS A 449 -13.54 -9.83 -6.68
C HIS A 449 -13.17 -9.05 -5.41
N SER A 450 -11.89 -8.65 -5.29
CA SER A 450 -11.38 -7.85 -4.17
C SER A 450 -12.08 -6.50 -4.02
N HIS A 451 -12.42 -5.85 -5.13
CA HIS A 451 -13.17 -4.61 -5.14
C HIS A 451 -14.61 -4.82 -4.62
N VAL A 452 -15.34 -5.78 -5.19
CA VAL A 452 -16.74 -6.05 -4.84
C VAL A 452 -16.89 -6.58 -3.42
N GLU A 453 -15.92 -7.32 -2.90
CA GLU A 453 -15.90 -7.76 -1.50
C GLU A 453 -15.92 -6.56 -0.52
N ARG A 454 -15.23 -5.48 -0.85
CA ARG A 454 -15.02 -4.32 0.03
C ARG A 454 -15.98 -3.16 -0.24
N THR A 455 -16.65 -3.16 -1.39
CA THR A 455 -17.49 -2.05 -1.81
C THR A 455 -18.69 -2.59 -2.59
N PRO A 456 -19.92 -2.21 -2.22
CA PRO A 456 -21.12 -2.64 -2.94
C PRO A 456 -21.26 -1.83 -4.24
N SER A 457 -20.46 -2.19 -5.24
CA SER A 457 -20.47 -1.69 -6.62
C SER A 457 -20.39 -2.89 -7.58
N TYR A 458 -20.73 -2.66 -8.84
CA TYR A 458 -20.66 -3.70 -9.87
C TYR A 458 -19.44 -3.51 -10.76
N ILE A 459 -18.82 -4.61 -11.17
CA ILE A 459 -17.71 -4.60 -12.13
C ILE A 459 -18.15 -5.37 -13.36
N LEU A 460 -17.96 -4.77 -14.55
CA LEU A 460 -18.27 -5.38 -15.83
C LEU A 460 -17.04 -5.33 -16.73
N ILE A 461 -16.52 -6.49 -17.09
CA ILE A 461 -15.32 -6.64 -17.92
C ILE A 461 -15.76 -7.17 -19.29
N ALA A 462 -15.50 -6.42 -20.35
CA ALA A 462 -15.72 -6.83 -21.74
C ALA A 462 -14.35 -7.08 -22.39
N ASN A 463 -13.97 -8.34 -22.61
CA ASN A 463 -12.70 -8.71 -23.21
C ASN A 463 -12.88 -9.25 -24.64
N THR A 464 -11.79 -9.34 -25.40
CA THR A 464 -11.80 -10.01 -26.71
C THR A 464 -11.99 -11.52 -26.57
N GLY A 465 -12.70 -12.12 -27.52
CA GLY A 465 -12.85 -13.58 -27.60
C GLY A 465 -11.53 -14.31 -27.84
N LEU A 466 -10.49 -13.62 -28.31
CA LEU A 466 -9.12 -14.17 -28.40
C LEU A 466 -8.57 -14.61 -27.05
N TYR A 467 -8.96 -13.92 -25.96
CA TYR A 467 -8.43 -14.19 -24.62
C TYR A 467 -9.52 -14.63 -23.63
N GLY A 468 -10.80 -14.45 -23.93
CA GLY A 468 -11.87 -14.82 -23.01
C GLY A 468 -11.97 -13.92 -21.78
N GLY A 469 -12.71 -14.36 -20.77
CA GLY A 469 -12.74 -13.71 -19.45
C GLY A 469 -13.68 -12.52 -19.32
N THR A 470 -14.52 -12.26 -20.34
CA THR A 470 -15.64 -11.33 -20.21
C THR A 470 -16.53 -11.76 -19.06
N SER A 471 -16.76 -10.89 -18.09
CA SER A 471 -17.36 -11.27 -16.83
C SER A 471 -18.06 -10.13 -16.10
N ILE A 472 -19.00 -10.48 -15.23
CA ILE A 472 -19.70 -9.53 -14.34
C ILE A 472 -19.53 -9.93 -12.88
N PHE A 473 -19.44 -8.94 -12.00
CA PHE A 473 -19.25 -9.13 -10.57
C PHE A 473 -20.26 -8.31 -9.76
N GLY A 474 -20.74 -8.89 -8.67
CA GLY A 474 -21.67 -8.27 -7.73
C GLY A 474 -21.84 -9.11 -6.47
N GLN A 475 -22.30 -8.49 -5.38
CA GLN A 475 -22.55 -9.19 -4.13
C GLN A 475 -23.91 -9.89 -4.16
N LEU A 476 -23.93 -11.16 -4.56
CA LEU A 476 -25.11 -12.03 -4.54
C LEU A 476 -24.99 -13.06 -3.42
N ASN A 477 -26.11 -13.47 -2.82
CA ASN A 477 -26.13 -14.52 -1.82
C ASN A 477 -25.66 -15.85 -2.43
N ASN A 478 -24.71 -16.53 -1.76
CA ASN A 478 -24.12 -17.78 -2.24
C ASN A 478 -25.16 -18.90 -2.43
N GLY A 479 -26.34 -18.80 -1.80
CA GLY A 479 -27.45 -19.72 -2.03
C GLY A 479 -27.90 -19.80 -3.51
N TYR A 480 -27.66 -18.75 -4.30
CA TYR A 480 -28.00 -18.70 -5.73
C TYR A 480 -26.90 -19.21 -6.66
N PHE A 481 -25.70 -19.54 -6.14
CA PHE A 481 -24.58 -19.93 -7.00
C PHE A 481 -24.83 -21.24 -7.75
N SER A 482 -25.58 -22.17 -7.17
CA SER A 482 -25.99 -23.41 -7.84
C SER A 482 -26.77 -23.12 -9.13
N SER A 483 -27.71 -22.19 -9.09
CA SER A 483 -28.48 -21.77 -10.28
C SER A 483 -27.61 -21.09 -11.34
N LEU A 484 -26.57 -20.36 -10.93
CA LEU A 484 -25.61 -19.77 -11.87
C LEU A 484 -24.73 -20.85 -12.54
N VAL A 485 -24.38 -21.90 -11.81
CA VAL A 485 -23.66 -23.07 -12.34
C VAL A 485 -24.54 -23.82 -13.34
N ASP A 486 -25.79 -24.10 -12.97
CA ASP A 486 -26.76 -24.76 -13.86
C ASP A 486 -27.04 -23.94 -15.13
N GLY A 487 -27.01 -22.61 -15.02
CA GLY A 487 -27.13 -21.67 -16.13
C GLY A 487 -25.85 -21.45 -16.95
N GLY A 488 -24.77 -22.18 -16.66
CA GLY A 488 -23.48 -22.07 -17.38
C GLY A 488 -22.78 -20.71 -17.21
N CYS A 489 -23.18 -19.93 -16.20
CA CYS A 489 -22.60 -18.61 -15.92
C CYS A 489 -21.36 -18.74 -15.01
N LYS A 490 -21.35 -19.73 -14.11
CA LYS A 490 -20.33 -19.86 -13.07
C LYS A 490 -19.80 -21.28 -12.96
N ASP A 491 -18.53 -21.43 -12.61
CA ASP A 491 -17.92 -22.74 -12.36
C ASP A 491 -18.37 -23.34 -11.04
N ALA A 492 -18.51 -24.67 -11.02
CA ALA A 492 -18.81 -25.40 -9.79
C ALA A 492 -17.67 -25.23 -8.77
N GLY A 493 -18.03 -24.79 -7.55
CA GLY A 493 -17.08 -24.58 -6.46
C GLY A 493 -16.39 -23.21 -6.46
N ASP A 494 -16.65 -22.35 -7.46
CA ASP A 494 -16.23 -20.95 -7.40
C ASP A 494 -17.06 -20.23 -6.32
N LEU A 495 -16.39 -19.71 -5.29
CA LEU A 495 -17.01 -18.95 -4.20
C LEU A 495 -16.78 -17.43 -4.32
N THR A 496 -16.14 -16.99 -5.41
CA THR A 496 -15.90 -15.56 -5.66
C THR A 496 -17.18 -14.85 -6.06
N TYR A 497 -17.16 -13.52 -5.96
CA TYR A 497 -18.24 -12.63 -6.43
C TYR A 497 -18.37 -12.51 -7.95
N LYS A 498 -17.66 -13.35 -8.73
CA LYS A 498 -17.86 -13.49 -10.18
C LYS A 498 -19.21 -14.16 -10.42
N LEU A 499 -20.13 -13.49 -11.08
CA LEU A 499 -21.50 -14.01 -11.27
C LEU A 499 -21.70 -14.70 -12.62
N CYS A 500 -20.96 -14.24 -13.64
CA CYS A 500 -20.98 -14.84 -14.96
C CYS A 500 -19.64 -14.65 -15.68
N GLU A 501 -19.20 -15.62 -16.47
CA GLU A 501 -18.03 -15.55 -17.36
C GLU A 501 -18.31 -16.15 -18.76
N VAL A 502 -17.67 -15.56 -19.78
CA VAL A 502 -17.54 -16.11 -21.12
C VAL A 502 -16.11 -16.60 -21.32
N GLU A 503 -15.95 -17.85 -21.75
CA GLU A 503 -14.66 -18.51 -21.88
C GLU A 503 -13.89 -18.07 -23.13
N GLU A 504 -12.59 -18.36 -23.18
CA GLU A 504 -11.76 -18.13 -24.36
C GLU A 504 -12.34 -18.81 -25.62
N GLY A 505 -12.31 -18.09 -26.74
CA GLY A 505 -12.82 -18.58 -28.02
C GLY A 505 -14.34 -18.47 -28.20
N GLN A 506 -15.10 -18.16 -27.15
CA GLN A 506 -16.55 -17.96 -27.25
C GLN A 506 -16.89 -16.52 -27.66
N GLU A 507 -17.97 -16.36 -28.43
CA GLU A 507 -18.53 -15.05 -28.81
C GLU A 507 -19.95 -14.94 -28.26
N GLU A 508 -20.08 -14.35 -27.07
CA GLU A 508 -21.33 -14.29 -26.30
C GLU A 508 -21.56 -12.90 -25.71
N VAL A 509 -22.82 -12.61 -25.37
CA VAL A 509 -23.23 -11.43 -24.61
C VAL A 509 -23.78 -11.88 -23.27
N ILE A 510 -23.19 -11.41 -22.17
CA ILE A 510 -23.78 -11.54 -20.82
C ILE A 510 -24.82 -10.44 -20.66
N ILE A 511 -26.04 -10.79 -20.27
CA ILE A 511 -27.10 -9.84 -19.91
C ILE A 511 -27.54 -10.11 -18.47
N ALA A 512 -27.67 -9.05 -17.68
CA ALA A 512 -28.16 -9.12 -16.31
C ALA A 512 -28.83 -7.81 -15.88
N ASP A 513 -29.73 -7.90 -14.89
CA ASP A 513 -30.40 -6.78 -14.24
C ASP A 513 -29.67 -6.44 -12.94
N PHE A 514 -29.29 -5.17 -12.78
CA PHE A 514 -28.51 -4.68 -11.63
C PHE A 514 -29.33 -3.69 -10.82
N ASN A 515 -29.45 -3.93 -9.51
CA ASN A 515 -30.17 -3.04 -8.60
C ASN A 515 -29.24 -1.94 -8.07
N LEU A 516 -29.49 -0.69 -8.44
CA LEU A 516 -28.67 0.46 -8.03
C LEU A 516 -28.93 0.91 -6.58
N LYS A 517 -29.98 0.42 -5.92
CA LYS A 517 -30.32 0.76 -4.54
C LYS A 517 -29.90 -0.33 -3.56
N HIS A 518 -30.10 -1.59 -3.94
CA HIS A 518 -29.82 -2.77 -3.12
C HIS A 518 -28.62 -3.54 -3.68
N LYS A 519 -27.41 -2.96 -3.55
CA LYS A 519 -26.19 -3.48 -4.18
C LYS A 519 -25.44 -4.57 -3.39
N ASN A 520 -25.95 -4.94 -2.23
CA ASN A 520 -25.35 -5.92 -1.33
C ASN A 520 -26.37 -6.97 -0.90
N VAL A 521 -25.88 -8.05 -0.31
CA VAL A 521 -26.73 -9.08 0.29
C VAL A 521 -27.51 -8.48 1.45
N GLN A 522 -28.83 -8.65 1.43
CA GLN A 522 -29.72 -8.18 2.49
C GLN A 522 -29.36 -8.83 3.83
N THR A 523 -29.13 -8.01 4.84
CA THR A 523 -28.77 -8.45 6.21
C THR A 523 -29.69 -7.77 7.25
N PRO A 524 -30.42 -8.54 8.08
CA PRO A 524 -30.53 -10.01 8.05
C PRO A 524 -31.22 -10.50 6.78
N THR A 525 -30.87 -11.70 6.33
CA THR A 525 -31.53 -12.36 5.21
C THR A 525 -32.98 -12.68 5.60
N PRO A 526 -33.98 -12.35 4.75
CA PRO A 526 -35.37 -12.67 5.03
C PRO A 526 -35.58 -14.17 5.24
N SER A 527 -36.49 -14.55 6.14
CA SER A 527 -36.86 -15.97 6.32
C SER A 527 -37.63 -16.52 5.12
N ASN A 528 -38.30 -15.64 4.38
CA ASN A 528 -38.98 -15.96 3.12
C ASN A 528 -38.10 -15.53 1.94
N PRO A 529 -37.58 -16.46 1.10
CA PRO A 529 -36.75 -16.12 -0.05
C PRO A 529 -37.43 -15.20 -1.07
N ASP A 530 -38.76 -15.20 -1.16
CA ASP A 530 -39.52 -14.32 -2.06
C ASP A 530 -39.51 -12.85 -1.62
N GLU A 531 -39.09 -12.58 -0.37
CA GLU A 531 -38.92 -11.23 0.18
C GLU A 531 -37.48 -10.72 0.03
N GLU A 532 -36.55 -11.55 -0.48
CA GLU A 532 -35.16 -11.15 -0.69
C GLU A 532 -35.04 -10.24 -1.91
N ILE A 533 -34.57 -9.01 -1.68
CA ILE A 533 -34.25 -8.08 -2.76
C ILE A 533 -32.82 -8.38 -3.22
N ARG A 534 -32.67 -8.90 -4.44
CA ARG A 534 -31.36 -9.26 -4.99
C ARG A 534 -30.67 -8.06 -5.61
N SER A 535 -29.34 -8.07 -5.51
CA SER A 535 -28.48 -7.08 -6.15
C SER A 535 -28.37 -7.28 -7.66
N VAL A 536 -28.39 -8.54 -8.10
CA VAL A 536 -28.31 -8.92 -9.51
C VAL A 536 -29.31 -10.03 -9.82
N GLU A 537 -30.04 -9.90 -10.92
CA GLU A 537 -31.04 -10.86 -11.39
C GLU A 537 -30.96 -11.10 -12.90
N ASN A 538 -31.72 -12.10 -13.38
CA ASN A 538 -31.91 -12.41 -14.81
C ASN A 538 -30.61 -12.59 -15.60
N ILE A 539 -29.58 -13.11 -14.93
CA ILE A 539 -28.25 -13.36 -15.50
C ILE A 539 -28.34 -14.48 -16.54
N ARG A 540 -27.88 -14.20 -17.77
CA ARG A 540 -27.81 -15.19 -18.84
C ARG A 540 -26.74 -14.83 -19.88
N LYS A 541 -26.34 -15.84 -20.65
CA LYS A 541 -25.45 -15.70 -21.81
C LYS A 541 -26.22 -15.95 -23.09
N LEU A 542 -25.97 -15.13 -24.11
CA LEU A 542 -26.55 -15.26 -25.43
C LEU A 542 -25.44 -15.39 -26.46
N HIS A 543 -25.49 -16.43 -27.28
CA HIS A 543 -24.54 -16.63 -28.39
C HIS A 543 -24.78 -15.60 -29.50
N LEU A 544 -23.71 -15.11 -30.12
CA LEU A 544 -23.79 -14.21 -31.27
C LEU A 544 -24.10 -14.92 -32.58
N PHE A 545 -23.65 -16.18 -32.74
CA PHE A 545 -23.76 -16.97 -33.96
C PHE A 545 -24.04 -18.45 -33.66
#